data_AF-A0A847WD75-F1
#
_entry.id   AF-A0A847WD75-F1
#
_cell.length_a   1.000
_cell.length_b   1.000
_cell.length_c   1.000
_cell.angle_alpha   90.00
_cell.angle_beta   90.00
_cell.angle_gamma   90.00
#
_symmetry.space_group_name_H-M   'P 1'
#
loop_
_entity.id
_entity.type
_entity.pdbx_description
1 polymer ?
#
loop_
_entity_poly.entity_id
_entity_poly.type
_entity_poly.pdbx_seq_one_letter_code
_entity_poly.pdbx_strand_id
1 'polypeptide(L)'
;DINWVPVYISILEAGKDWVKRIITLAAEWEGGVHYHCFTGKDRTGIFTALLLGLCGVDYNDIMWDYSLSMTCLRPFYEKMDTGILFTKEDGSPDFTRGFYCTSPETMGEVLSYLDKNYGGVEGYVKACGVEDEVIKKLRDKLTEEQPAL
;
A
#
# COMPACT_ATOMS: atom_id res chain seq x y z
N ASP A 1 8.73 -14.18 13.62
CA ASP A 1 7.75 -13.42 12.82
C ASP A 1 8.41 -12.84 11.59
N ILE A 2 7.68 -12.74 10.48
CA ILE A 2 8.18 -12.04 9.29
C ILE A 2 8.16 -10.54 9.58
N ASN A 3 9.30 -9.88 9.45
CA ASN A 3 9.34 -8.41 9.41
C ASN A 3 9.09 -7.94 7.98
N TRP A 4 7.91 -7.38 7.73
CA TRP A 4 7.48 -6.93 6.40
C TRP A 4 8.07 -5.58 5.99
N VAL A 5 8.49 -4.74 6.94
CA VAL A 5 9.06 -3.41 6.66
C VAL A 5 10.24 -3.45 5.68
N PRO A 6 11.32 -4.23 5.90
CA PRO A 6 12.43 -4.29 4.96
C PRO A 6 12.03 -4.87 3.60
N VAL A 7 11.03 -5.76 3.56
CA VAL A 7 10.50 -6.29 2.30
C VAL A 7 9.79 -5.18 1.52
N TYR A 8 8.96 -4.39 2.17
CA TYR A 8 8.21 -3.30 1.53
C TYR A 8 9.14 -2.19 1.05
N ILE A 9 10.14 -1.82 1.85
CA ILE A 9 11.21 -0.91 1.43
C ILE A 9 11.93 -1.47 0.21
N SER A 10 12.29 -2.77 0.19
CA SER A 10 12.96 -3.36 -0.97
C SER A 10 12.10 -3.33 -2.25
N ILE A 11 10.78 -3.51 -2.11
CA ILE A 11 9.82 -3.43 -3.22
C ILE A 11 9.77 -1.99 -3.77
N LEU A 12 9.79 -0.99 -2.90
CA LEU A 12 9.79 0.43 -3.28
C LEU A 12 11.13 0.83 -3.93
N GLU A 13 12.26 0.43 -3.35
CA GLU A 13 13.58 0.81 -3.86
C GLU A 13 13.92 0.14 -5.18
N ALA A 14 13.65 -1.17 -5.32
CA ALA A 14 13.82 -1.89 -6.58
C ALA A 14 12.72 -1.54 -7.61
N GLY A 15 11.70 -0.80 -7.17
CA GLY A 15 10.41 -0.68 -7.86
C GLY A 15 10.11 0.63 -8.55
N LYS A 16 11.04 1.56 -8.59
CA LYS A 16 10.77 2.95 -9.02
C LYS A 16 10.16 3.03 -10.43
N ASP A 17 10.60 2.18 -11.35
CA ASP A 17 10.06 2.13 -12.71
C ASP A 17 8.59 1.69 -12.76
N TRP A 18 8.20 0.70 -11.94
CA TRP A 18 6.80 0.26 -11.93
C TRP A 18 5.91 1.30 -11.26
N VAL A 19 6.38 1.95 -10.18
CA VAL A 19 5.67 3.06 -9.52
C VAL A 19 5.43 4.21 -10.51
N LYS A 20 6.47 4.66 -11.21
CA LYS A 20 6.35 5.71 -12.24
C LYS A 20 5.30 5.33 -13.27
N ARG A 21 5.43 4.12 -13.84
CA ARG A 21 4.54 3.64 -14.89
C ARG A 21 3.08 3.64 -14.45
N ILE A 22 2.76 3.08 -13.29
CA ILE A 22 1.36 2.95 -12.87
C ILE A 22 0.75 4.26 -12.42
N ILE A 23 1.52 5.18 -11.83
CA ILE A 23 1.05 6.52 -11.49
C ILE A 23 0.71 7.29 -12.76
N THR A 24 1.62 7.28 -13.75
CA THR A 24 1.35 7.90 -15.06
C THR A 24 0.13 7.27 -15.73
N LEU A 25 0.02 5.94 -15.75
CA LEU A 25 -1.16 5.28 -16.32
C LEU A 25 -2.45 5.66 -15.57
N ALA A 26 -2.44 5.71 -14.24
CA ALA A 26 -3.63 6.06 -13.46
C ALA A 26 -4.09 7.50 -13.70
N ALA A 27 -3.13 8.43 -13.86
CA ALA A 27 -3.39 9.83 -14.18
C ALA A 27 -3.94 10.00 -15.61
N GLU A 28 -3.39 9.27 -16.58
CA GLU A 28 -3.77 9.38 -18.00
C GLU A 28 -5.02 8.58 -18.38
N TRP A 29 -5.37 7.55 -17.61
CA TRP A 29 -6.51 6.69 -17.94
C TRP A 29 -7.84 7.43 -17.83
N GLU A 30 -8.70 7.28 -18.84
CA GLU A 30 -10.07 7.78 -18.78
C GLU A 30 -10.95 6.83 -17.96
N GLY A 31 -11.52 7.32 -16.85
CA GLY A 31 -12.36 6.53 -15.94
C GLY A 31 -11.61 5.84 -14.80
N GLY A 32 -12.25 4.83 -14.22
CA GLY A 32 -11.74 4.09 -13.05
C GLY A 32 -10.60 3.13 -13.39
N VAL A 33 -9.73 2.88 -12.40
CA VAL A 33 -8.58 1.97 -12.52
C VAL A 33 -8.73 0.85 -11.49
N HIS A 34 -8.68 -0.40 -11.95
CA HIS A 34 -8.54 -1.57 -11.09
C HIS A 34 -7.10 -2.07 -11.17
N TYR A 35 -6.45 -2.21 -10.02
CA TYR A 35 -5.14 -2.83 -9.89
C TYR A 35 -5.15 -3.91 -8.79
N HIS A 36 -4.43 -5.01 -9.01
CA HIS A 36 -4.28 -6.08 -8.03
C HIS A 36 -2.90 -6.73 -8.13
N CYS A 37 -2.51 -7.45 -7.07
CA CYS A 37 -1.33 -8.32 -7.09
C CYS A 37 -1.75 -9.79 -7.16
N PHE A 38 -1.41 -10.61 -6.16
CA PHE A 38 -1.96 -11.97 -6.05
C PHE A 38 -3.17 -11.97 -5.10
N THR A 39 -2.95 -11.57 -3.84
CA THR A 39 -4.01 -11.47 -2.83
C THR A 39 -4.53 -10.05 -2.64
N GLY A 40 -3.97 -9.05 -3.33
CA GLY A 40 -4.33 -7.64 -3.12
C GLY A 40 -3.78 -7.03 -1.84
N LYS A 41 -2.85 -7.70 -1.15
CA LYS A 41 -2.30 -7.27 0.15
C LYS A 41 -1.07 -6.38 0.02
N ASP A 42 0.06 -6.94 -0.38
CA ASP A 42 1.37 -6.29 -0.22
C ASP A 42 1.62 -5.19 -1.25
N ARG A 43 1.87 -5.56 -2.52
CA ARG A 43 2.14 -4.59 -3.60
C ARG A 43 0.95 -3.65 -3.86
N THR A 44 -0.27 -4.17 -3.70
CA THR A 44 -1.50 -3.39 -3.81
C THR A 44 -1.64 -2.41 -2.65
N GLY A 45 -1.38 -2.83 -1.41
CA GLY A 45 -1.41 -1.96 -0.23
C GLY A 45 -0.34 -0.87 -0.29
N ILE A 46 0.89 -1.21 -0.67
CA ILE A 46 1.97 -0.22 -0.88
C ILE A 46 1.55 0.82 -1.92
N PHE A 47 1.05 0.37 -3.08
CA PHE A 47 0.64 1.32 -4.11
C PHE A 47 -0.56 2.18 -3.68
N THR A 48 -1.53 1.60 -2.98
CA THR A 48 -2.69 2.32 -2.43
C THR A 48 -2.25 3.39 -1.43
N ALA A 49 -1.28 3.08 -0.55
CA ALA A 49 -0.70 4.04 0.38
C ALA A 49 -0.02 5.21 -0.36
N LEU A 50 0.66 4.96 -1.49
CA LEU A 50 1.21 6.02 -2.32
C LEU A 50 0.10 6.90 -2.93
N LEU A 51 -0.97 6.31 -3.47
CA LEU A 51 -2.09 7.08 -4.04
C LEU A 51 -2.78 7.96 -2.99
N LEU A 52 -3.10 7.40 -1.83
CA LEU A 52 -3.74 8.10 -0.72
C LEU A 52 -2.82 9.21 -0.18
N GLY A 53 -1.52 8.95 -0.02
CA GLY A 53 -0.54 9.95 0.39
C GLY A 53 -0.38 11.09 -0.62
N LEU A 54 -0.41 10.80 -1.92
CA LEU A 54 -0.43 11.85 -2.96
C LEU A 54 -1.71 12.70 -2.89
N CYS A 55 -2.83 12.13 -2.43
CA CYS A 55 -4.10 12.83 -2.24
C CYS A 55 -4.20 13.57 -0.89
N GLY A 56 -3.17 13.49 -0.04
CA GLY A 56 -3.14 14.19 1.25
C GLY A 56 -3.98 13.52 2.35
N VAL A 57 -4.31 12.24 2.21
CA VAL A 57 -5.00 11.47 3.25
C VAL A 57 -4.11 11.32 4.49
N ASP A 58 -4.70 11.39 5.68
CA ASP A 58 -3.97 11.23 6.94
C ASP A 58 -3.31 9.86 7.04
N TYR A 59 -2.09 9.81 7.59
CA TYR A 59 -1.33 8.56 7.67
C TYR A 59 -2.03 7.51 8.54
N ASN A 60 -2.79 7.90 9.57
CA ASN A 60 -3.55 6.93 10.34
C ASN A 60 -4.63 6.27 9.49
N ASP A 61 -5.31 7.03 8.63
CA ASP A 61 -6.32 6.49 7.72
C ASP A 61 -5.70 5.55 6.68
N ILE A 62 -4.52 5.89 6.15
CA ILE A 62 -3.75 5.01 5.25
C ILE A 62 -3.36 3.71 5.95
N MET A 63 -2.88 3.80 7.19
CA MET A 63 -2.50 2.63 8.00
C MET A 63 -3.71 1.75 8.30
N TRP A 64 -4.86 2.36 8.61
CA TRP A 64 -6.12 1.64 8.84
C TRP A 64 -6.64 0.96 7.60
N ASP A 65 -6.67 1.64 6.44
CA ASP A 65 -7.06 1.05 5.16
C ASP A 65 -6.22 -0.20 4.84
N TYR A 66 -4.89 -0.08 4.94
CA TYR A 66 -3.99 -1.22 4.73
C TYR A 66 -4.33 -2.40 5.65
N SER A 67 -4.65 -2.13 6.93
CA SER A 67 -4.93 -3.17 7.91
C SER A 67 -6.19 -3.99 7.65
N LEU A 68 -7.16 -3.43 6.91
CA LEU A 68 -8.41 -4.11 6.55
C LEU A 68 -8.18 -5.36 5.69
N SER A 69 -7.06 -5.40 4.97
CA SER A 69 -6.69 -6.53 4.10
C SER A 69 -6.68 -7.87 4.85
N MET A 70 -6.13 -7.93 6.08
CA MET A 70 -6.15 -9.15 6.90
C MET A 70 -7.58 -9.62 7.17
N THR A 71 -8.48 -8.71 7.55
CA THR A 71 -9.88 -9.05 7.85
C THR A 71 -10.59 -9.58 6.61
N CYS A 72 -10.40 -8.94 5.46
CA CYS A 72 -11.04 -9.31 4.20
C CYS A 72 -10.49 -10.61 3.61
N LEU A 73 -9.20 -10.90 3.82
CA LEU A 73 -8.53 -12.09 3.28
C LEU A 73 -8.64 -13.31 4.19
N ARG A 74 -9.08 -13.14 5.44
CA ARG A 74 -9.23 -14.25 6.39
C ARG A 74 -10.05 -15.42 5.82
N PRO A 75 -11.26 -15.24 5.24
CA PRO A 75 -12.03 -16.36 4.70
C PRO A 75 -11.37 -17.05 3.50
N PHE A 76 -10.52 -16.33 2.76
CA PHE A 76 -9.74 -16.89 1.67
C PHE A 76 -8.59 -17.74 2.21
N TYR A 77 -7.84 -17.23 3.19
CA TYR A 77 -6.74 -17.96 3.81
C TYR A 77 -7.20 -19.15 4.65
N GLU A 78 -8.35 -19.09 5.31
CA GLU A 78 -8.94 -20.25 6.03
C GLU A 78 -9.26 -21.43 5.10
N LYS A 79 -9.49 -21.17 3.80
CA LYS A 79 -9.76 -22.20 2.78
C LYS A 79 -8.51 -22.64 2.02
N MET A 80 -7.42 -21.90 2.17
CA MET A 80 -6.17 -22.17 1.49
C MET A 80 -5.37 -23.14 2.36
N ASP A 81 -4.99 -24.32 1.84
CA ASP A 81 -4.08 -25.22 2.55
C ASP A 81 -2.67 -24.61 2.52
N THR A 82 -2.37 -23.77 3.51
CA THR A 82 -1.15 -22.96 3.54
C THR A 82 0.05 -23.67 4.16
N GLY A 83 -0.13 -24.91 4.63
CA GLY A 83 0.88 -25.63 5.40
C GLY A 83 1.24 -24.99 6.74
N ILE A 84 2.21 -25.62 7.42
CA ILE A 84 2.65 -25.45 8.82
C ILE A 84 3.24 -24.05 9.16
N LEU A 85 3.40 -23.15 8.20
CA LEU A 85 4.28 -21.99 8.38
C LEU A 85 3.78 -20.98 9.42
N PHE A 86 2.49 -20.90 9.72
CA PHE A 86 1.92 -19.94 10.68
C PHE A 86 0.68 -20.51 11.39
N THR A 87 0.83 -21.61 12.11
CA THR A 87 -0.24 -22.21 12.92
C THR A 87 -0.05 -21.91 14.41
N LYS A 88 -1.15 -21.68 15.13
CA LYS A 88 -1.18 -21.67 16.59
C LYS A 88 -0.85 -23.07 17.14
N GLU A 89 -0.69 -23.17 18.46
CA GLU A 89 -0.44 -24.44 19.14
C GLU A 89 -1.53 -25.51 18.89
N ASP A 90 -2.76 -25.08 18.62
CA ASP A 90 -3.89 -25.95 18.28
C ASP A 90 -3.97 -26.35 16.80
N GLY A 91 -2.99 -25.95 15.98
CA GLY A 91 -2.93 -26.24 14.55
C GLY A 91 -3.79 -25.32 13.67
N SER A 92 -4.55 -24.37 14.24
CA SER A 92 -5.31 -23.38 13.47
C SER A 92 -4.40 -22.27 12.92
N PRO A 93 -4.74 -21.63 11.78
CA PRO A 93 -3.95 -20.51 11.27
C PRO A 93 -3.87 -19.32 12.24
N ASP A 94 -2.68 -18.73 12.39
CA ASP A 94 -2.46 -17.49 13.13
C ASP A 94 -2.43 -16.28 12.18
N PHE A 95 -3.57 -15.61 12.02
CA PHE A 95 -3.71 -14.43 11.17
C PHE A 95 -3.03 -13.18 11.74
N THR A 96 -2.66 -13.18 13.01
CA THR A 96 -2.07 -12.01 13.67
C THR A 96 -0.56 -11.89 13.43
N ARG A 97 0.02 -12.91 12.80
CA ARG A 97 1.47 -13.07 12.65
C ARG A 97 1.85 -13.53 11.25
N GLY A 98 3.15 -13.44 10.96
CA GLY A 98 3.74 -14.03 9.78
C GLY A 98 3.16 -13.52 8.46
N PHE A 99 2.85 -14.47 7.56
CA PHE A 99 2.49 -14.15 6.18
C PHE A 99 1.18 -13.34 6.06
N TYR A 100 0.21 -13.61 6.94
CA TYR A 100 -1.14 -13.05 6.86
C TYR A 100 -1.25 -11.63 7.42
N CYS A 101 -0.33 -11.25 8.29
CA CYS A 101 -0.43 -10.02 9.05
C CYS A 101 -0.32 -8.77 8.14
N THR A 102 -1.23 -7.81 8.34
CA THR A 102 -1.19 -6.46 7.78
C THR A 102 -1.31 -5.46 8.92
N SER A 103 -0.31 -5.39 9.78
CA SER A 103 -0.35 -4.47 10.92
C SER A 103 -0.26 -3.02 10.44
N PRO A 104 -1.07 -2.10 11.00
CA PRO A 104 -0.99 -0.67 10.67
C PRO A 104 0.41 -0.12 10.96
N GLU A 105 1.08 -0.59 12.02
CA GLU A 105 2.45 -0.19 12.38
C GLU A 105 3.47 -0.50 11.27
N THR A 106 3.32 -1.64 10.58
CA THR A 106 4.17 -1.98 9.43
C THR A 106 4.06 -0.92 8.34
N MET A 107 2.84 -0.46 8.03
CA MET A 107 2.65 0.61 7.04
C MET A 107 3.16 1.95 7.57
N GLY A 108 2.96 2.25 8.86
CA GLY A 108 3.47 3.45 9.51
C GLY A 108 5.00 3.57 9.44
N GLU A 109 5.72 2.46 9.63
CA GLU A 109 7.18 2.43 9.48
C GLU A 109 7.63 2.65 8.03
N VAL A 110 6.88 2.14 7.05
CA VAL A 110 7.13 2.40 5.62
C VAL A 110 6.90 3.87 5.28
N LEU A 111 5.80 4.46 5.73
CA LEU A 111 5.51 5.89 5.54
C LEU A 111 6.60 6.77 6.21
N SER A 112 7.02 6.42 7.43
CA SER A 112 8.12 7.09 8.13
C SER A 112 9.45 6.99 7.37
N TYR A 113 9.70 5.86 6.70
CA TYR A 113 10.85 5.70 5.82
C TYR A 113 10.76 6.66 4.62
N LEU A 114 9.58 6.81 3.99
CA LEU A 114 9.39 7.75 2.88
C LEU A 114 9.59 9.20 3.32
N ASP A 115 9.05 9.59 4.49
CA ASP A 115 9.27 10.91 5.07
C ASP A 115 10.76 11.21 5.26
N LYS A 116 11.48 10.29 5.92
CA LYS A 116 12.88 10.49 6.28
C LYS A 116 13.82 10.55 5.07
N ASN A 117 13.59 9.73 4.04
CA ASN A 117 14.53 9.57 2.93
C ASN A 117 14.17 10.39 1.70
N TYR A 118 12.90 10.79 1.58
CA TYR A 118 12.39 11.48 0.40
C TYR A 118 11.62 12.76 0.69
N GLY A 119 11.36 13.10 1.97
CA GLY A 119 10.50 14.21 2.33
C GLY A 119 9.00 13.88 2.17
N GLY A 120 8.66 12.58 2.16
CA GLY A 120 7.29 12.07 2.14
C GLY A 120 6.96 11.30 0.87
N VAL A 121 5.69 10.89 0.76
CA VAL A 121 5.17 10.12 -0.39
C VAL A 121 5.40 10.85 -1.71
N GLU A 122 5.08 12.15 -1.78
CA GLU A 122 5.27 12.94 -3.00
C GLU A 122 6.74 13.01 -3.41
N GLY A 123 7.65 13.21 -2.46
CA GLY A 123 9.09 13.23 -2.73
C GLY A 123 9.62 11.90 -3.25
N TYR A 124 9.11 10.77 -2.74
CA TYR A 124 9.46 9.44 -3.24
C TYR A 124 8.94 9.23 -4.67
N VAL A 125 7.69 9.63 -4.94
CA VAL A 125 7.08 9.52 -6.28
C VAL A 125 7.83 10.39 -7.30
N LYS A 126 8.28 11.59 -6.92
CA LYS A 126 9.17 12.42 -7.72
C LYS A 126 10.53 11.76 -7.95
N ALA A 127 11.11 11.13 -6.92
CA ALA A 127 12.35 10.36 -7.07
C ALA A 127 12.19 9.12 -7.97
N CYS A 128 10.96 8.63 -8.19
CA CYS A 128 10.66 7.62 -9.21
C CYS A 128 10.63 8.21 -10.63
N GLY A 129 10.70 9.54 -10.78
CA GLY A 129 10.66 10.25 -12.07
C GLY A 129 9.26 10.57 -12.55
N VAL A 130 8.29 10.72 -11.65
CA VAL A 130 6.95 11.25 -11.97
C VAL A 130 6.97 12.77 -11.86
N GLU A 131 6.55 13.45 -12.92
CA GLU A 131 6.51 14.91 -12.99
C GLU A 131 5.35 15.51 -12.18
N ASP A 132 5.51 16.75 -11.72
CA ASP A 132 4.50 17.50 -10.96
C ASP A 132 3.13 17.54 -11.65
N GLU A 133 3.11 17.70 -12.97
CA GLU A 133 1.87 17.75 -13.76
C GLU A 133 1.08 16.44 -13.67
N VAL A 134 1.78 15.30 -13.67
CA VAL A 134 1.15 13.97 -13.55
C VAL A 134 0.60 13.77 -12.14
N ILE A 135 1.34 14.18 -11.12
CA ILE A 135 0.89 14.13 -9.72
C ILE A 135 -0.36 14.99 -9.53
N LYS A 136 -0.34 16.22 -10.05
CA LYS A 136 -1.48 17.13 -10.00
C LYS A 136 -2.70 16.53 -10.70
N LYS A 137 -2.53 16.02 -11.92
CA LYS A 137 -3.63 15.40 -12.68
C LYS A 137 -4.24 14.21 -11.96
N LEU A 138 -3.41 13.38 -11.32
CA LEU A 138 -3.90 12.26 -10.51
C LEU A 138 -4.69 12.75 -9.29
N ARG A 139 -4.17 13.75 -8.57
CA ARG A 139 -4.83 14.34 -7.40
C ARG A 139 -6.19 14.91 -7.78
N ASP A 140 -6.23 15.78 -8.80
CA ASP A 140 -7.47 16.38 -9.30
C ASP A 140 -8.52 15.33 -9.73
N LYS A 141 -8.07 14.15 -10.17
CA LYS A 141 -8.95 13.03 -10.55
C LYS A 141 -9.50 12.24 -9.36
N LEU A 142 -8.74 12.14 -8.27
CA LEU A 142 -9.06 11.27 -7.12
C LEU A 142 -9.65 12.03 -5.93
N THR A 143 -9.54 13.36 -5.91
CA THR A 143 -10.06 14.20 -4.85
C THR A 143 -11.20 15.08 -5.36
N GLU A 144 -12.16 15.35 -4.48
CA GLU A 144 -13.14 16.41 -4.65
C GLU A 144 -12.90 17.51 -3.61
N GLU A 145 -13.31 18.74 -3.90
CA GLU A 145 -13.33 19.79 -2.89
C GLU A 145 -14.31 19.38 -1.79
N GLN A 146 -13.83 19.34 -0.55
CA GLN A 146 -14.76 19.21 0.57
C GLN A 146 -15.65 20.46 0.59
N PRO A 147 -16.99 20.31 0.52
CA PRO A 147 -17.86 21.46 0.66
C PRO A 147 -17.62 22.11 2.01
N ALA A 148 -17.53 23.44 2.02
CA ALA A 148 -17.41 24.19 3.26
C ALA A 148 -18.55 23.81 4.21
N LEU A 149 -18.19 23.37 5.42
CA LEU A 149 -19.12 23.05 6.51
C LEU A 149 -19.88 24.30 6.99
#